data_AF-A0A7G8WBJ8-F1
#
_entry.id   AF-A0A7G8WBJ8-F1
#
_cell.length_a   1.000
_cell.length_b   1.000
_cell.length_c   1.000
_cell.angle_alpha   90.00
_cell.angle_beta   90.00
_cell.angle_gamma   90.00
#
_symmetry.space_group_name_H-M   'P 1'
#
loop_
_entity.id
_entity.type
_entity.pdbx_description
1 polymer ?
#
loop_
_entity_poly.entity_id
_entity_poly.type
_entity_poly.pdbx_seq_one_letter_code
_entity_poly.pdbx_strand_id
1 'polypeptide(L)'
;MGFNISGLAINRNYENEFDQLQKELGWNLEKQSEIDFETASSNWTEDEVCNVYFTKNGTLIFIGMDMYTDSFPLKSDNTLTFALSETSMAFNINYCENGVEKRSIMEVNDERMTDEGEKLEIEEKSEDTSEIIWNQIEKVIGKRFWDIEPDEKAVRYVFTKNVGIKENESKIYCIDKPISKEDLSTEFSDDELFKYFDQIIEFAQKNQINAFLIPWAHKDNGRKFMNLFAIITEISNRNNLSNTITKRMPLDRFKMLCRFDPEKIDSKTKSQMLKELNMIGSKTTNYSSEETLNSSEEKKWWQFWK
;
A
#
# COMPACT_ATOMS: atom_id res chain seq x y z
N MET A 1 -25.64 2.57 -17.81
CA MET A 1 -24.43 1.77 -17.57
C MET A 1 -23.64 2.55 -16.55
N GLY A 2 -23.26 1.92 -15.43
CA GLY A 2 -22.64 2.66 -14.33
C GLY A 2 -21.12 2.80 -14.46
N PHE A 3 -20.54 3.76 -13.74
CA PHE A 3 -19.09 3.96 -13.68
C PHE A 3 -18.43 2.94 -12.74
N ASN A 4 -17.30 2.42 -13.19
CA ASN A 4 -16.43 1.49 -12.48
C ASN A 4 -14.99 1.94 -12.69
N ILE A 5 -14.64 3.05 -12.04
CA ILE A 5 -13.33 3.69 -12.14
C ILE A 5 -12.71 3.86 -10.76
N SER A 6 -11.40 3.90 -10.73
CA SER A 6 -10.62 4.14 -9.54
C SER A 6 -9.40 4.96 -9.92
N GLY A 7 -8.87 5.70 -8.96
CA GLY A 7 -7.83 6.64 -9.31
C GLY A 7 -7.26 7.46 -8.17
N LEU A 8 -6.36 8.35 -8.58
CA LEU A 8 -5.77 9.39 -7.75
C LEU A 8 -6.01 10.73 -8.44
N ALA A 9 -6.64 11.67 -7.74
CA ALA A 9 -6.66 13.07 -8.13
C ALA A 9 -5.67 13.85 -7.25
N ILE A 10 -4.90 14.75 -7.87
CA ILE A 10 -3.87 15.54 -7.20
C ILE A 10 -4.03 17.01 -7.59
N ASN A 11 -3.95 17.92 -6.63
CA ASN A 11 -4.10 19.37 -6.85
C ASN A 11 -2.84 20.06 -7.40
N ARG A 12 -2.09 19.35 -8.24
CA ARG A 12 -0.93 19.86 -8.96
C ARG A 12 -0.83 19.18 -10.33
N ASN A 13 -0.51 19.98 -11.35
CA ASN A 13 -0.22 19.46 -12.68
C ASN A 13 1.22 18.94 -12.72
N TYR A 14 1.39 17.62 -12.93
CA TYR A 14 2.69 16.95 -13.04
C TYR A 14 3.11 16.63 -14.48
N GLU A 15 2.50 17.22 -15.51
CA GLU A 15 2.79 16.90 -16.93
C GLU A 15 4.29 16.98 -17.25
N ASN A 16 4.99 17.99 -16.70
CA ASN A 16 6.42 18.20 -16.90
C ASN A 16 7.30 17.60 -15.78
N GLU A 17 6.69 17.05 -14.74
CA GLU A 17 7.35 16.57 -13.52
C GLU A 17 6.88 15.15 -13.14
N PHE A 18 6.36 14.38 -14.10
CA PHE A 18 5.71 13.10 -13.82
C PHE A 18 6.68 12.06 -13.25
N ASP A 19 7.96 12.13 -13.63
CA ASP A 19 9.02 11.31 -13.04
C ASP A 19 9.24 11.57 -11.54
N GLN A 20 8.96 12.80 -11.08
CA GLN A 20 8.98 13.11 -9.65
C GLN A 20 7.77 12.47 -8.95
N LEU A 21 6.58 12.62 -9.54
CA LEU A 21 5.36 12.02 -8.98
C LEU A 21 5.49 10.50 -8.84
N GLN A 22 6.02 9.83 -9.87
CA GLN A 22 6.30 8.40 -9.81
C GLN A 22 7.19 8.01 -8.62
N LYS A 23 8.27 8.76 -8.38
CA LYS A 23 9.18 8.51 -7.26
C LYS A 23 8.50 8.71 -5.90
N GLU A 24 7.67 9.76 -5.77
CA GLU A 24 6.94 10.03 -4.52
C GLU A 24 5.88 8.97 -4.23
N LEU A 25 5.25 8.41 -5.27
CA LEU A 25 4.29 7.31 -5.16
C LEU A 25 4.96 5.93 -5.03
N GLY A 26 6.29 5.85 -5.22
CA GLY A 26 7.02 4.58 -5.26
C GLY A 26 6.65 3.72 -6.48
N TRP A 27 6.21 4.33 -7.57
CA TRP A 27 5.78 3.65 -8.79
C TRP A 27 6.90 3.65 -9.85
N ASN A 28 6.89 2.61 -10.69
CA ASN A 28 7.79 2.47 -11.82
C ASN A 28 6.97 2.32 -13.11
N LEU A 29 6.76 3.43 -13.81
CA LEU A 29 5.89 3.51 -14.97
C LEU A 29 6.69 3.78 -16.24
N GLU A 30 6.38 3.04 -17.30
CA GLU A 30 6.90 3.32 -18.64
C GLU A 30 5.80 3.95 -19.50
N LYS A 31 6.09 5.08 -20.16
CA LYS A 31 5.15 5.71 -21.09
C LYS A 31 4.94 4.80 -22.29
N GLN A 32 3.70 4.37 -22.52
CA GLN A 32 3.34 3.50 -23.63
C GLN A 32 2.85 4.30 -24.84
N SER A 33 1.85 5.15 -24.66
CA SER A 33 1.22 5.90 -25.76
C SER A 33 0.44 7.12 -25.28
N GLU A 34 0.09 7.99 -26.21
CA GLU A 34 -0.93 9.02 -25.99
C GLU A 34 -2.29 8.42 -26.38
N ILE A 35 -3.32 8.70 -25.57
CA ILE A 35 -4.68 8.22 -25.74
C ILE A 35 -5.65 9.39 -25.51
N ASP A 36 -6.92 9.21 -25.83
CA ASP A 36 -7.96 10.17 -25.49
C ASP A 36 -8.51 9.96 -24.06
N PHE A 37 -9.20 10.96 -23.53
CA PHE A 37 -9.76 10.94 -22.18
C PHE A 37 -10.86 9.88 -22.04
N GLU A 38 -11.67 9.67 -23.07
CA GLU A 38 -12.68 8.60 -23.10
C GLU A 38 -12.05 7.23 -22.85
N THR A 39 -10.94 6.92 -23.52
CA THR A 39 -10.18 5.68 -23.32
C THR A 39 -9.52 5.65 -21.94
N ALA A 40 -8.97 6.77 -21.48
CA ALA A 40 -8.28 6.86 -20.18
C ALA A 40 -9.22 6.59 -19.00
N SER A 41 -10.45 7.11 -19.08
CA SER A 41 -11.49 7.04 -18.06
C SER A 41 -12.42 5.81 -18.20
N SER A 42 -12.09 4.89 -19.10
CA SER A 42 -12.88 3.69 -19.34
C SER A 42 -13.01 2.81 -18.09
N ASN A 43 -14.18 2.19 -17.94
CA ASN A 43 -14.46 1.28 -16.84
C ASN A 43 -13.47 0.10 -16.80
N TRP A 44 -13.12 -0.34 -15.59
CA TRP A 44 -12.29 -1.52 -15.35
C TRP A 44 -10.88 -1.39 -15.96
N THR A 45 -10.17 -0.32 -15.61
CA THR A 45 -8.75 -0.20 -15.95
C THR A 45 -7.99 -1.43 -15.45
N GLU A 46 -7.17 -2.03 -16.32
CA GLU A 46 -6.38 -3.22 -16.00
C GLU A 46 -5.33 -2.92 -14.91
N ASP A 47 -5.01 -3.91 -14.07
CA ASP A 47 -4.08 -3.78 -12.94
C ASP A 47 -2.69 -3.26 -13.34
N GLU A 48 -2.24 -3.55 -14.56
CA GLU A 48 -0.91 -3.15 -15.08
C GLU A 48 -0.93 -1.79 -15.81
N VAL A 49 -2.11 -1.17 -15.99
CA VAL A 49 -2.28 0.06 -16.78
C VAL A 49 -2.48 1.27 -15.87
N CYS A 50 -1.78 2.36 -16.18
CA CYS A 50 -1.92 3.65 -15.52
C CYS A 50 -2.19 4.73 -16.56
N ASN A 51 -3.43 5.21 -16.65
CA ASN A 51 -3.80 6.31 -17.54
C ASN A 51 -3.75 7.62 -16.76
N VAL A 52 -3.16 8.66 -17.34
CA VAL A 52 -2.97 9.94 -16.69
C VAL A 52 -3.52 11.05 -17.56
N TYR A 53 -4.36 11.87 -16.99
CA TYR A 53 -4.90 13.09 -17.58
C TYR A 53 -4.41 14.30 -16.79
N PHE A 54 -3.89 15.29 -17.49
CA PHE A 54 -3.35 16.51 -16.89
C PHE A 54 -4.30 17.67 -17.18
N THR A 55 -4.70 18.38 -16.13
CA THR A 55 -5.42 19.65 -16.23
C THR A 55 -4.45 20.80 -15.99
N LYS A 56 -4.93 22.05 -16.14
CA LYS A 56 -4.13 23.22 -15.77
C LYS A 56 -3.68 23.21 -14.30
N ASN A 57 -4.52 22.71 -13.39
CA ASN A 57 -4.33 22.85 -11.94
C ASN A 57 -4.07 21.51 -11.23
N GLY A 58 -4.21 20.38 -11.90
CA GLY A 58 -4.21 19.07 -11.26
C GLY A 58 -3.88 17.92 -12.20
N THR A 59 -3.66 16.75 -11.60
CA THR A 59 -3.38 15.50 -12.29
C THR A 59 -4.44 14.48 -11.86
N LEU A 60 -5.06 13.81 -12.83
CA LEU A 60 -6.01 12.73 -12.62
C LEU A 60 -5.40 11.43 -13.15
N ILE A 61 -5.33 10.41 -12.31
CA ILE A 61 -4.75 9.11 -12.63
C ILE A 61 -5.83 8.06 -12.51
N PHE A 62 -5.96 7.21 -13.52
CA PHE A 62 -6.77 6.00 -13.52
C PHE A 62 -5.86 4.77 -13.54
N ILE A 63 -6.00 3.93 -12.53
CA ILE A 63 -5.30 2.67 -12.30
C ILE A 63 -6.32 1.56 -11.90
N GLY A 64 -5.92 0.28 -11.84
CA GLY A 64 -6.84 -0.85 -11.56
C GLY A 64 -7.31 -0.96 -10.10
N MET A 65 -8.60 -1.27 -9.90
CA MET A 65 -9.36 -1.21 -8.62
C MET A 65 -8.67 -1.85 -7.41
N ASP A 66 -7.76 -2.79 -7.62
CA ASP A 66 -7.02 -3.51 -6.59
C ASP A 66 -6.06 -2.61 -5.79
N MET A 67 -5.67 -1.45 -6.33
CA MET A 67 -4.63 -0.59 -5.77
C MET A 67 -5.11 0.45 -4.74
N TYR A 68 -6.41 0.56 -4.45
CA TYR A 68 -7.00 1.79 -3.88
C TYR A 68 -7.77 1.63 -2.57
N THR A 69 -7.53 0.56 -1.83
CA THR A 69 -7.99 0.49 -0.44
C THR A 69 -7.12 1.36 0.49
N ASP A 70 -5.88 1.67 0.08
CA ASP A 70 -4.92 2.46 0.85
C ASP A 70 -4.86 3.91 0.31
N SER A 71 -4.67 4.88 1.20
CA SER A 71 -4.42 6.29 0.84
C SER A 71 -3.03 6.48 0.21
N PHE A 72 -2.90 7.39 -0.76
CA PHE A 72 -1.61 7.84 -1.31
C PHE A 72 -1.28 9.28 -0.88
N PRO A 73 -0.75 9.49 0.35
CA PRO A 73 -0.38 10.81 0.84
C PRO A 73 0.87 11.36 0.14
N LEU A 74 0.77 12.55 -0.45
CA LEU A 74 1.91 13.31 -0.98
C LEU A 74 2.26 14.49 -0.07
N LYS A 75 3.54 14.71 0.21
CA LYS A 75 4.00 15.62 1.28
C LYS A 75 3.58 17.09 1.09
N SER A 76 3.48 17.55 -0.15
CA SER A 76 3.26 18.98 -0.46
C SER A 76 1.98 19.23 -1.25
N ASP A 77 1.17 18.18 -1.44
CA ASP A 77 0.03 18.20 -2.35
C ASP A 77 -1.18 17.58 -1.63
N ASN A 78 -2.36 17.98 -2.07
CA ASN A 78 -3.61 17.39 -1.64
C ASN A 78 -3.97 16.29 -2.62
N THR A 79 -4.28 15.12 -2.09
CA THR A 79 -4.60 13.94 -2.88
C THR A 79 -5.96 13.38 -2.50
N LEU A 80 -6.70 12.94 -3.51
CA LEU A 80 -7.89 12.14 -3.35
C LEU A 80 -7.61 10.79 -4.00
N THR A 81 -7.48 9.76 -3.19
CA THR A 81 -7.58 8.37 -3.66
C THR A 81 -9.05 7.99 -3.68
N PHE A 82 -9.53 7.45 -4.81
CA PHE A 82 -10.94 7.11 -4.97
C PHE A 82 -11.13 5.76 -5.66
N ALA A 83 -12.23 5.10 -5.30
CA ALA A 83 -12.80 4.00 -6.08
C ALA A 83 -14.31 4.23 -6.18
N LEU A 84 -14.85 4.11 -7.38
CA LEU A 84 -16.26 4.31 -7.70
C LEU A 84 -16.72 3.13 -8.55
N SER A 85 -17.45 2.20 -7.94
CA SER A 85 -18.08 1.08 -8.62
C SER A 85 -19.59 1.10 -8.39
N GLU A 86 -20.32 1.76 -9.29
CA GLU A 86 -21.78 1.80 -9.26
C GLU A 86 -22.40 0.42 -9.48
N THR A 87 -21.71 -0.46 -10.21
CA THR A 87 -22.21 -1.83 -10.45
C THR A 87 -22.16 -2.67 -9.18
N SER A 88 -21.16 -2.46 -8.33
CA SER A 88 -20.99 -3.18 -7.06
C SER A 88 -21.51 -2.39 -5.85
N MET A 89 -22.07 -1.19 -6.08
CA MET A 89 -22.42 -0.21 -5.04
C MET A 89 -21.28 -0.02 -4.01
N ALA A 90 -20.05 0.07 -4.50
CA ALA A 90 -18.85 0.16 -3.68
C ALA A 90 -18.09 1.45 -3.98
N PHE A 91 -17.88 2.25 -2.93
CA PHE A 91 -17.26 3.56 -3.00
C PHE A 91 -16.17 3.69 -1.94
N ASN A 92 -15.03 4.24 -2.34
CA ASN A 92 -13.93 4.54 -1.44
C ASN A 92 -13.41 5.96 -1.69
N ILE A 93 -13.12 6.67 -0.59
CA ILE A 93 -12.60 8.03 -0.56
C ILE A 93 -11.52 8.07 0.51
N ASN A 94 -10.30 8.38 0.14
CA ASN A 94 -9.25 8.79 1.07
C ASN A 94 -8.71 10.14 0.62
N TYR A 95 -8.93 11.17 1.42
CA TYR A 95 -8.44 12.52 1.16
C TYR A 95 -7.27 12.85 2.09
N CYS A 96 -6.17 13.28 1.50
CA CYS A 96 -4.99 13.72 2.21
C CYS A 96 -4.68 15.18 1.90
N GLU A 97 -4.17 15.89 2.89
CA GLU A 97 -3.60 17.23 2.73
C GLU A 97 -2.17 17.22 3.25
N ASN A 98 -1.20 17.61 2.42
CA ASN A 98 0.22 17.71 2.78
C ASN A 98 0.74 16.46 3.51
N GLY A 99 0.40 15.29 2.96
CA GLY A 99 0.85 13.99 3.43
C GLY A 99 0.08 13.42 4.64
N VAL A 100 -0.98 14.10 5.09
CA VAL A 100 -1.79 13.68 6.23
C VAL A 100 -3.20 13.34 5.75
N GLU A 101 -3.67 12.12 6.02
CA GLU A 101 -5.05 11.73 5.78
C GLU A 101 -6.00 12.55 6.66
N LYS A 102 -6.96 13.22 6.04
CA LYS A 102 -7.95 14.10 6.67
C LYS A 102 -9.33 13.49 6.70
N ARG A 103 -9.67 12.67 5.70
CA ARG A 103 -10.99 12.06 5.56
C ARG A 103 -10.86 10.67 4.92
N SER A 104 -11.53 9.69 5.50
CA SER A 104 -11.66 8.35 4.93
C SER A 104 -13.13 7.91 4.98
N ILE A 105 -13.67 7.49 3.83
CA ILE A 105 -15.02 6.94 3.69
C ILE A 105 -14.93 5.68 2.84
N MET A 106 -15.49 4.59 3.34
CA MET A 106 -15.70 3.36 2.57
C MET A 106 -17.16 2.94 2.72
N GLU A 107 -17.86 2.81 1.60
CA GLU A 107 -19.28 2.49 1.55
C GLU A 107 -19.52 1.32 0.60
N VAL A 108 -20.29 0.34 1.04
CA VAL A 108 -20.62 -0.85 0.24
C VAL A 108 -22.11 -1.17 0.45
N ASN A 109 -22.88 -1.27 -0.63
CA ASN A 109 -24.33 -1.52 -0.59
C ASN A 109 -25.07 -0.57 0.37
N ASP A 110 -24.80 0.73 0.25
CA ASP A 110 -25.34 1.81 1.10
C ASP A 110 -24.96 1.72 2.59
N GLU A 111 -24.04 0.83 2.97
CA GLU A 111 -23.53 0.70 4.33
C GLU A 111 -22.12 1.30 4.44
N ARG A 112 -21.96 2.32 5.31
CA ARG A 112 -20.65 2.91 5.61
C ARG A 112 -19.84 1.99 6.52
N MET A 113 -18.86 1.34 5.93
CA MET A 113 -17.89 0.49 6.61
C MET A 113 -16.81 1.32 7.32
N THR A 114 -16.42 2.43 6.71
CA THR A 114 -15.46 3.41 7.26
C THR A 114 -16.03 4.81 7.13
N ASP A 115 -15.95 5.60 8.20
CA ASP A 115 -16.36 7.00 8.24
C ASP A 115 -15.50 7.74 9.30
N GLU A 116 -14.30 8.15 8.90
CA GLU A 116 -13.28 8.71 9.80
C GLU A 116 -12.77 10.07 9.32
N GLY A 117 -12.34 10.93 10.23
CA GLY A 117 -11.75 12.24 9.91
C GLY A 117 -12.75 13.41 9.85
N GLU A 118 -12.27 14.57 9.41
CA GLU A 118 -13.07 15.80 9.32
C GLU A 118 -13.90 15.79 8.04
N LYS A 119 -15.21 16.04 8.16
CA LYS A 119 -16.11 16.11 7.01
C LYS A 119 -15.65 17.16 6.01
N LEU A 120 -15.63 16.78 4.73
CA LEU A 120 -15.35 17.70 3.63
C LEU A 120 -16.57 18.58 3.37
N GLU A 121 -16.33 19.84 3.01
CA GLU A 121 -17.40 20.80 2.67
C GLU A 121 -18.36 20.29 1.56
N ILE A 122 -17.85 19.44 0.67
CA ILE A 122 -18.62 18.87 -0.43
C ILE A 122 -19.61 17.79 0.04
N GLU A 123 -19.38 17.16 1.20
CA GLU A 123 -20.28 16.14 1.75
C GLU A 123 -21.65 16.74 2.13
N GLU A 124 -21.70 18.03 2.47
CA GLU A 124 -22.96 18.71 2.78
C GLU A 124 -23.82 19.02 1.56
N LYS A 125 -23.21 18.98 0.36
CA LYS A 125 -23.83 19.38 -0.90
C LYS A 125 -24.08 18.21 -1.86
N SER A 126 -23.67 17.01 -1.45
CA SER A 126 -23.75 15.79 -2.26
C SER A 126 -24.86 14.91 -1.71
N GLU A 127 -25.66 14.31 -2.58
CA GLU A 127 -26.76 13.42 -2.21
C GLU A 127 -26.25 12.05 -1.75
N ASP A 128 -25.18 11.56 -2.36
CA ASP A 128 -24.57 10.26 -2.08
C ASP A 128 -23.03 10.25 -2.19
N THR A 129 -22.41 9.11 -1.85
CA THR A 129 -20.95 8.96 -1.85
C THR A 129 -20.34 9.03 -3.25
N SER A 130 -21.09 8.65 -4.30
CA SER A 130 -20.64 8.79 -5.68
C SER A 130 -20.52 10.27 -6.07
N GLU A 131 -21.50 11.09 -5.68
CA GLU A 131 -21.46 12.54 -5.88
C GLU A 131 -20.33 13.19 -5.08
N ILE A 132 -20.07 12.70 -3.86
CA ILE A 132 -18.91 13.15 -3.06
C ILE A 132 -17.61 12.91 -3.84
N ILE A 133 -17.43 11.74 -4.45
CA ILE A 133 -16.24 11.45 -5.27
C ILE A 133 -16.12 12.45 -6.43
N TRP A 134 -17.18 12.64 -7.21
CA TRP A 134 -17.15 13.53 -8.37
C TRP A 134 -16.88 14.98 -7.99
N ASN A 135 -17.58 15.49 -6.96
CA ASN A 135 -17.41 16.85 -6.46
C ASN A 135 -16.01 17.06 -5.87
N GLN A 136 -15.44 16.04 -5.22
CA GLN A 136 -14.09 16.12 -4.67
C GLN A 136 -13.03 16.06 -5.78
N ILE A 137 -13.21 15.24 -6.82
CA ILE A 137 -12.34 15.26 -8.01
C ILE A 137 -12.33 16.67 -8.61
N GLU A 138 -13.50 17.28 -8.83
CA GLU A 138 -13.61 18.67 -9.33
C GLU A 138 -12.83 19.65 -8.43
N LYS A 139 -13.03 19.57 -7.11
CA LYS A 139 -12.35 20.45 -6.15
C LYS A 139 -10.82 20.28 -6.18
N VAL A 140 -10.33 19.05 -6.36
CA VAL A 140 -8.90 18.73 -6.36
C VAL A 140 -8.24 19.13 -7.67
N ILE A 141 -8.79 18.75 -8.82
CA ILE A 141 -8.15 19.02 -10.13
C ILE A 141 -8.55 20.37 -10.74
N GLY A 142 -9.58 21.03 -10.18
CA GLY A 142 -10.06 22.33 -10.62
C GLY A 142 -10.82 22.30 -11.96
N LYS A 143 -11.33 21.14 -12.37
CA LYS A 143 -12.15 20.94 -13.58
C LYS A 143 -13.18 19.84 -13.32
N ARG A 144 -14.42 20.04 -13.74
CA ARG A 144 -15.48 19.03 -13.68
C ARG A 144 -15.15 17.87 -14.60
N PHE A 145 -15.38 16.65 -14.13
CA PHE A 145 -15.18 15.45 -14.94
C PHE A 145 -15.97 15.50 -16.26
N TRP A 146 -17.23 15.95 -16.17
CA TRP A 146 -18.16 16.05 -17.30
C TRP A 146 -17.84 17.19 -18.29
N ASP A 147 -16.97 18.13 -17.90
CA ASP A 147 -16.52 19.24 -18.75
C ASP A 147 -15.20 18.92 -19.47
N ILE A 148 -14.69 17.69 -19.35
CA ILE A 148 -13.51 17.22 -20.09
C ILE A 148 -13.99 16.66 -21.42
N GLU A 149 -13.50 17.21 -22.53
CA GLU A 149 -13.90 16.71 -23.85
C GLU A 149 -13.36 15.27 -24.03
N PRO A 150 -14.16 14.35 -24.61
CA PRO A 150 -13.76 12.95 -24.77
C PRO A 150 -12.44 12.76 -25.52
N ASP A 151 -12.13 13.64 -26.48
CA ASP A 151 -10.93 13.62 -27.31
C ASP A 151 -9.73 14.37 -26.69
N GLU A 152 -9.86 14.92 -25.48
CA GLU A 152 -8.73 15.53 -24.79
C GLU A 152 -7.62 14.53 -24.55
N LYS A 153 -6.37 15.01 -24.68
CA LYS A 153 -5.18 14.19 -24.56
C LYS A 153 -5.01 13.66 -23.14
N ALA A 154 -4.84 12.35 -23.04
CA ALA A 154 -4.33 11.64 -21.88
C ALA A 154 -3.10 10.81 -22.29
N VAL A 155 -2.38 10.28 -21.29
CA VAL A 155 -1.17 9.49 -21.50
C VAL A 155 -1.34 8.14 -20.81
N ARG A 156 -1.11 7.06 -21.56
CA ARG A 156 -1.05 5.72 -21.01
C ARG A 156 0.37 5.36 -20.61
N TYR A 157 0.49 4.89 -19.38
CA TYR A 157 1.66 4.25 -18.83
C TYR A 157 1.34 2.80 -18.49
N VAL A 158 2.38 1.99 -18.37
CA VAL A 158 2.29 0.61 -17.88
C VAL A 158 3.20 0.44 -16.67
N PHE A 159 2.74 -0.28 -15.66
CA PHE A 159 3.58 -0.70 -14.55
C PHE A 159 4.60 -1.69 -15.09
N THR A 160 5.88 -1.31 -15.01
CA THR A 160 6.92 -2.24 -15.40
C THR A 160 7.19 -3.20 -14.24
N LYS A 161 7.05 -4.50 -14.50
CA LYS A 161 7.65 -5.54 -13.66
C LYS A 161 9.15 -5.30 -13.71
N ASN A 162 9.71 -4.72 -12.66
CA ASN A 162 11.12 -4.34 -12.54
C ASN A 162 12.05 -5.17 -13.44
N VAL A 163 12.41 -4.62 -14.61
CA VAL A 163 13.75 -4.86 -15.14
C VAL A 163 14.64 -4.18 -14.12
N GLY A 164 15.41 -4.99 -13.39
CA GLY A 164 16.17 -4.61 -12.21
C GLY A 164 16.57 -3.15 -12.23
N ILE A 165 16.02 -2.39 -11.27
CA ILE A 165 16.63 -1.14 -10.82
C ILE A 165 18.12 -1.45 -10.77
N LYS A 166 18.91 -0.68 -11.54
CA LYS A 166 20.36 -0.65 -11.33
C LYS A 166 20.53 -0.34 -9.86
N GLU A 167 20.84 -1.38 -9.11
CA GLU A 167 21.32 -1.32 -7.75
C GLU A 167 22.38 -0.21 -7.76
N ASN A 168 22.07 0.94 -7.17
CA ASN A 168 23.11 1.62 -6.41
C ASN A 168 23.54 0.56 -5.42
N GLU A 169 24.61 -0.18 -5.71
CA GLU A 169 25.14 -1.36 -4.99
C GLU A 169 24.63 -1.44 -3.55
N SER A 170 23.38 -1.86 -3.39
CA SER A 170 22.73 -1.93 -2.09
C SER A 170 23.18 -3.27 -1.61
N LYS A 171 24.07 -3.30 -0.62
CA LYS A 171 24.61 -4.54 -0.06
C LYS A 171 23.45 -5.49 0.17
N ILE A 172 23.35 -6.54 -0.66
CA ILE A 172 22.36 -7.59 -0.46
C ILE A 172 22.76 -8.31 0.83
N TYR A 173 22.16 -7.88 1.93
CA TYR A 173 22.37 -8.48 3.22
C TYR A 173 21.64 -9.82 3.27
N CYS A 174 22.35 -10.83 3.75
CA CYS A 174 21.83 -12.18 3.93
C CYS A 174 21.33 -12.30 5.37
N ILE A 175 20.03 -12.59 5.54
CA ILE A 175 19.38 -12.73 6.86
C ILE A 175 20.00 -13.82 7.76
N ASP A 176 20.82 -14.72 7.20
CA ASP A 176 21.55 -15.76 7.94
C ASP A 176 22.89 -15.29 8.53
N LYS A 177 23.38 -14.11 8.10
CA LYS A 177 24.58 -13.49 8.66
C LYS A 177 24.19 -12.58 9.83
N PRO A 178 25.06 -12.29 10.81
CA PRO A 178 24.78 -11.25 11.79
C PRO A 178 24.82 -9.87 11.13
N ILE A 179 23.92 -8.97 11.54
CA ILE A 179 23.99 -7.54 11.19
C ILE A 179 24.52 -6.75 12.38
N SER A 180 25.45 -5.81 12.15
CA SER A 180 25.87 -4.90 13.20
C SER A 180 24.85 -3.78 13.39
N LYS A 181 24.81 -3.20 14.59
CA LYS A 181 23.92 -2.08 14.88
C LYS A 181 24.36 -0.83 14.12
N GLU A 182 25.67 -0.66 13.97
CA GLU A 182 26.28 0.42 13.21
C GLU A 182 25.81 0.36 11.76
N ASP A 183 25.90 -0.81 11.10
CA ASP A 183 25.46 -0.97 9.72
C ASP A 183 23.97 -0.63 9.58
N LEU A 184 23.10 -1.16 10.45
CA LEU A 184 21.66 -0.86 10.46
C LEU A 184 21.36 0.65 10.49
N SER A 185 22.16 1.42 11.22
CA SER A 185 21.95 2.86 11.39
C SER A 185 22.51 3.71 10.24
N THR A 186 23.60 3.27 9.58
CA THR A 186 24.32 4.10 8.60
C THR A 186 24.25 3.59 7.16
N GLU A 187 24.04 2.30 6.96
CA GLU A 187 24.13 1.65 5.64
C GLU A 187 22.76 1.25 5.07
N PHE A 188 21.73 1.11 5.90
CA PHE A 188 20.40 0.67 5.44
C PHE A 188 19.42 1.84 5.34
N SER A 189 18.81 1.98 4.16
CA SER A 189 17.66 2.85 3.92
C SER A 189 16.41 2.37 4.68
N ASP A 190 15.43 3.26 4.81
CA ASP A 190 14.16 2.95 5.47
C ASP A 190 13.45 1.75 4.79
N ASP A 191 13.46 1.72 3.46
CA ASP A 191 12.85 0.64 2.66
C ASP A 191 13.57 -0.69 2.83
N GLU A 192 14.91 -0.67 2.89
CA GLU A 192 15.69 -1.89 3.15
C GLU A 192 15.40 -2.47 4.52
N LEU A 193 15.28 -1.64 5.56
CA LEU A 193 14.91 -2.11 6.90
C LEU A 193 13.56 -2.83 6.91
N PHE A 194 12.55 -2.27 6.24
CA PHE A 194 11.24 -2.92 6.12
C PHE A 194 11.27 -4.16 5.24
N LYS A 195 12.06 -4.16 4.16
CA LYS A 195 12.28 -5.35 3.33
C LYS A 195 12.86 -6.51 4.14
N TYR A 196 13.88 -6.25 4.95
CA TYR A 196 14.47 -7.31 5.80
C TYR A 196 13.57 -7.74 6.95
N PHE A 197 12.79 -6.81 7.51
CA PHE A 197 11.73 -7.14 8.46
C PHE A 197 10.73 -8.12 7.82
N ASP A 198 10.17 -7.77 6.66
CA ASP A 198 9.16 -8.57 5.96
C ASP A 198 9.70 -9.97 5.58
N GLN A 199 10.95 -10.06 5.11
CA GLN A 199 11.60 -11.36 4.82
C GLN A 199 11.69 -12.29 6.03
N ILE A 200 11.99 -11.77 7.22
CA ILE A 200 12.11 -12.60 8.43
C ILE A 200 10.72 -13.01 8.93
N ILE A 201 9.71 -12.14 8.80
CA ILE A 201 8.32 -12.47 9.14
C ILE A 201 7.77 -13.56 8.21
N GLU A 202 7.98 -13.46 6.90
CA GLU A 202 7.57 -14.50 5.94
C GLU A 202 8.25 -15.83 6.20
N PHE A 203 9.55 -15.81 6.50
CA PHE A 203 10.27 -17.02 6.90
C PHE A 203 9.62 -17.67 8.13
N ALA A 204 9.28 -16.87 9.14
CA ALA A 204 8.65 -17.35 10.36
C ALA A 204 7.26 -17.94 10.10
N GLN A 205 6.43 -17.26 9.29
CA GLN A 205 5.09 -17.70 8.90
C GLN A 205 5.14 -19.02 8.11
N LYS A 206 5.97 -19.09 7.06
CA LYS A 206 6.12 -20.28 6.20
C LYS A 206 6.53 -21.52 6.98
N ASN A 207 7.37 -21.34 7.99
CA ASN A 207 7.88 -22.44 8.81
C ASN A 207 7.05 -22.67 10.09
N GLN A 208 5.96 -21.92 10.30
CA GLN A 208 5.15 -21.98 11.53
C GLN A 208 6.00 -21.77 12.81
N ILE A 209 7.02 -20.92 12.70
CA ILE A 209 7.97 -20.63 13.78
C ILE A 209 7.55 -19.34 14.47
N ASN A 210 7.44 -19.38 15.79
CA ASN A 210 7.20 -18.18 16.57
C ASN A 210 8.50 -17.36 16.71
N ALA A 211 8.65 -16.36 15.84
CA ALA A 211 9.79 -15.44 15.81
C ALA A 211 9.89 -14.50 17.03
N PHE A 212 8.85 -14.45 17.86
CA PHE A 212 8.79 -13.58 19.05
C PHE A 212 9.28 -14.25 20.33
N LEU A 213 9.49 -15.57 20.28
CA LEU A 213 10.19 -16.25 21.36
C LEU A 213 11.63 -15.79 21.42
N ILE A 214 12.22 -15.97 22.61
CA ILE A 214 13.65 -15.77 22.84
C ILE A 214 14.44 -16.31 21.63
N PRO A 215 15.20 -15.46 20.90
CA PRO A 215 15.87 -15.86 19.67
C PRO A 215 16.76 -17.11 19.84
N TRP A 216 17.41 -17.25 21.01
CA TRP A 216 18.27 -18.38 21.36
C TRP A 216 17.51 -19.73 21.49
N ALA A 217 16.18 -19.71 21.57
CA ALA A 217 15.34 -20.92 21.64
C ALA A 217 15.33 -21.70 20.32
N HIS A 218 15.57 -20.99 19.21
CA HIS A 218 15.56 -21.56 17.87
C HIS A 218 16.99 -21.88 17.47
N LYS A 219 17.47 -23.09 17.76
CA LYS A 219 18.87 -23.49 17.53
C LYS A 219 19.37 -23.12 16.12
N ASP A 220 18.57 -23.41 15.10
CA ASP A 220 18.96 -23.21 13.71
C ASP A 220 18.58 -21.83 13.15
N ASN A 221 17.65 -21.11 13.80
CA ASN A 221 17.09 -19.84 13.31
C ASN A 221 17.34 -18.64 14.22
N GLY A 222 18.03 -18.82 15.35
CA GLY A 222 18.19 -17.78 16.34
C GLY A 222 18.93 -16.55 15.82
N ARG A 223 19.80 -16.72 14.82
CA ARG A 223 20.45 -15.60 14.12
C ARG A 223 19.45 -14.71 13.38
N LYS A 224 18.54 -15.31 12.60
CA LYS A 224 17.48 -14.57 11.89
C LYS A 224 16.62 -13.77 12.86
N PHE A 225 16.27 -14.35 14.01
CA PHE A 225 15.44 -13.66 15.00
C PHE A 225 16.19 -12.62 15.84
N MET A 226 17.51 -12.78 16.03
CA MET A 226 18.36 -11.71 16.57
C MET A 226 18.42 -10.52 15.61
N ASN A 227 18.52 -10.78 14.30
CA ASN A 227 18.47 -9.73 13.29
C ASN A 227 17.11 -9.02 13.29
N LEU A 228 16.00 -9.77 13.40
CA LEU A 228 14.66 -9.19 13.53
C LEU A 228 14.57 -8.22 14.72
N PHE A 229 15.11 -8.61 15.87
CA PHE A 229 15.14 -7.75 17.05
C PHE A 229 15.95 -6.46 16.80
N ALA A 230 17.12 -6.58 16.15
CA ALA A 230 17.97 -5.44 15.82
C ALA A 230 17.28 -4.49 14.82
N ILE A 231 16.66 -5.04 13.77
CA ILE A 231 15.91 -4.30 12.75
C ILE A 231 14.73 -3.56 13.38
N ILE A 232 13.89 -4.24 14.17
CA ILE A 232 12.74 -3.61 14.84
C ILE A 232 13.21 -2.48 15.76
N THR A 233 14.30 -2.70 16.49
CA THR A 233 14.88 -1.68 17.37
C THR A 233 15.31 -0.46 16.57
N GLU A 234 15.96 -0.65 15.43
CA GLU A 234 16.40 0.45 14.56
C GLU A 234 15.21 1.19 13.95
N ILE A 235 14.24 0.49 13.37
CA ILE A 235 13.02 1.10 12.82
C ILE A 235 12.29 1.91 13.89
N SER A 236 12.24 1.41 15.13
CA SER A 236 11.60 2.11 16.25
C SER A 236 12.33 3.39 16.67
N ASN A 237 13.65 3.46 16.47
CA ASN A 237 14.47 4.64 16.77
C ASN A 237 14.36 5.71 15.68
N ARG A 238 13.87 5.36 14.48
CA ARG A 238 13.62 6.32 13.38
C ARG A 238 12.25 6.97 13.57
N ASN A 239 12.24 8.26 13.91
CA ASN A 239 11.02 9.02 14.25
C ASN A 239 9.94 8.94 13.15
N ASN A 240 10.34 8.90 11.88
CA ASN A 240 9.44 8.79 10.72
C ASN A 240 8.84 7.40 10.52
N LEU A 241 9.40 6.34 11.12
CA LEU A 241 8.98 4.95 10.91
C LEU A 241 8.32 4.31 12.13
N SER A 242 8.51 4.88 13.32
CA SER A 242 8.04 4.32 14.59
C SER A 242 6.52 4.05 14.61
N ASN A 243 5.72 4.95 14.03
CA ASN A 243 4.27 4.77 13.92
C ASN A 243 3.92 3.63 12.95
N THR A 244 4.64 3.52 11.83
CA THR A 244 4.44 2.49 10.80
C THR A 244 4.73 1.10 11.36
N ILE A 245 5.85 0.94 12.07
CA ILE A 245 6.18 -0.36 12.67
C ILE A 245 5.22 -0.71 13.82
N THR A 246 4.79 0.27 14.61
CA THR A 246 3.83 0.04 15.70
C THR A 246 2.47 -0.43 15.19
N LYS A 247 2.02 0.06 14.02
CA LYS A 247 0.81 -0.42 13.33
C LYS A 247 0.96 -1.87 12.86
N ARG A 248 2.14 -2.26 12.35
CA ARG A 248 2.42 -3.63 11.91
C ARG A 248 2.66 -4.60 13.08
N MET A 249 3.26 -4.11 14.14
CA MET A 249 3.65 -4.88 15.32
C MET A 249 3.69 -3.96 16.56
N PRO A 250 2.75 -4.08 17.51
CA PRO A 250 2.78 -3.31 18.74
C PRO A 250 4.07 -3.61 19.54
N LEU A 251 4.98 -2.63 19.61
CA LEU A 251 6.33 -2.79 20.17
C LEU A 251 6.35 -3.21 21.64
N ASP A 252 5.34 -2.80 22.41
CA ASP A 252 5.19 -3.18 23.82
C ASP A 252 4.88 -4.68 23.97
N ARG A 253 4.13 -5.26 23.02
CA ARG A 253 3.89 -6.70 22.99
C ARG A 253 5.15 -7.44 22.54
N PHE A 254 5.86 -6.96 21.52
CA PHE A 254 7.12 -7.57 21.07
C PHE A 254 8.15 -7.68 22.21
N LYS A 255 8.38 -6.58 22.94
CA LYS A 255 9.30 -6.56 24.10
C LYS A 255 8.86 -7.50 25.22
N MET A 256 7.56 -7.69 25.41
CA MET A 256 7.00 -8.64 26.37
C MET A 256 7.22 -10.10 25.93
N LEU A 257 7.01 -10.40 24.64
CA LEU A 257 7.10 -11.75 24.09
C LEU A 257 8.54 -12.29 24.09
N CYS A 258 9.54 -11.43 23.88
CA CYS A 258 10.95 -11.82 23.94
C CYS A 258 11.47 -12.15 25.37
N ARG A 259 10.63 -12.04 26.41
CA ARG A 259 11.00 -12.34 27.81
C ARG A 259 10.50 -13.69 28.31
N PHE A 260 9.69 -14.40 27.53
CA PHE A 260 9.16 -15.69 27.96
C PHE A 260 10.18 -16.81 27.78
N ASP A 261 10.35 -17.61 28.84
CA ASP A 261 11.06 -18.87 28.78
C ASP A 261 10.28 -19.86 27.88
N PRO A 262 10.82 -20.27 26.72
CA PRO A 262 10.12 -21.12 25.75
C PRO A 262 9.61 -22.42 26.35
N GLU A 263 10.30 -22.95 27.37
CA GLU A 263 9.94 -24.19 28.04
C GLU A 263 8.77 -24.02 29.03
N LYS A 264 8.44 -22.77 29.40
CA LYS A 264 7.37 -22.44 30.36
C LYS A 264 6.11 -21.89 29.70
N ILE A 265 6.09 -21.77 28.37
CA ILE A 265 4.94 -21.27 27.62
C ILE A 265 3.96 -22.42 27.39
N ASP A 266 2.72 -22.25 27.84
CA ASP A 266 1.66 -23.22 27.60
C ASP A 266 1.23 -23.24 26.11
N SER A 267 0.59 -24.33 25.69
CA SER A 267 0.18 -24.54 24.30
C SER A 267 -0.79 -23.46 23.79
N LYS A 268 -1.65 -22.92 24.66
CA LYS A 268 -2.62 -21.89 24.30
C LYS A 268 -1.91 -20.57 24.02
N THR A 269 -0.98 -20.16 24.87
CA THR A 269 -0.15 -18.96 24.67
C THR A 269 0.69 -19.10 23.39
N LYS A 270 1.29 -20.26 23.15
CA LYS A 270 2.03 -20.53 21.91
C LYS A 270 1.15 -20.39 20.66
N SER A 271 -0.05 -20.96 20.67
CA SER A 271 -1.02 -20.83 19.56
C SER A 271 -1.49 -19.40 19.34
N GLN A 272 -1.68 -18.64 20.42
CA GLN A 272 -2.05 -17.22 20.32
C GLN A 272 -0.95 -16.40 19.68
N MET A 273 0.32 -16.61 20.07
CA MET A 273 1.45 -15.92 19.46
C MET A 273 1.63 -16.26 17.97
N LEU A 274 1.41 -17.51 17.57
CA LEU A 274 1.41 -17.91 16.17
C LEU A 274 0.27 -17.25 15.38
N LYS A 275 -0.91 -17.14 15.99
CA LYS A 275 -2.04 -16.41 15.40
C LYS A 275 -1.68 -14.93 15.21
N GLU A 276 -1.03 -14.31 16.19
CA GLU A 276 -0.56 -12.92 16.08
C GLU A 276 0.50 -12.75 14.98
N LEU A 277 1.46 -13.67 14.87
CA LEU A 277 2.45 -13.66 13.77
C LEU A 277 1.77 -13.71 12.40
N ASN A 278 0.72 -14.52 12.25
CA ASN A 278 -0.04 -14.65 11.01
C ASN A 278 -0.93 -13.43 10.72
N MET A 279 -1.20 -12.58 11.71
CA MET A 279 -1.92 -11.32 11.52
C MET A 279 -0.99 -10.18 11.08
N ILE A 280 0.34 -10.35 11.17
CA ILE A 280 1.29 -9.39 10.63
C ILE A 280 1.31 -9.57 9.11
N GLY A 281 0.69 -8.63 8.38
CA GLY A 281 0.72 -8.65 6.93
C GLY A 281 2.13 -8.41 6.41
N SER A 282 2.72 -9.41 5.74
CA SER A 282 3.85 -9.18 4.85
C SER A 282 3.32 -8.53 3.58
N LYS A 283 3.84 -7.35 3.20
CA LYS A 283 3.42 -6.67 1.96
C LYS A 283 4.00 -7.33 0.70
N THR A 284 4.62 -8.52 0.79
CA THR A 284 5.28 -9.21 -0.32
C THR A 284 4.56 -10.50 -0.72
N THR A 285 3.38 -10.38 -1.32
CA THR A 285 2.88 -11.39 -2.25
C THR A 285 2.93 -10.84 -3.66
N ASN A 286 4.09 -11.02 -4.30
CA ASN A 286 4.23 -11.55 -5.66
C ASN A 286 5.69 -11.46 -6.11
N TYR A 287 6.53 -12.44 -5.76
CA TYR A 287 7.66 -12.85 -6.62
C TYR A 287 8.10 -14.30 -6.29
N SER A 288 7.62 -15.21 -7.14
CA SER A 288 8.18 -16.50 -7.57
C SER A 288 8.65 -17.55 -6.53
N SER A 289 7.95 -18.69 -6.54
CA SER A 289 8.59 -20.00 -6.68
C SER A 289 7.73 -20.91 -7.55
N GLU A 290 8.30 -21.42 -8.66
CA GLU A 290 7.68 -22.35 -9.59
C GLU A 290 7.38 -23.73 -8.96
N GLU A 291 6.21 -24.24 -9.39
CA GLU A 291 5.78 -25.64 -9.54
C GLU A 291 5.84 -26.62 -8.35
N THR A 292 4.65 -26.96 -7.82
CA THR A 292 4.03 -28.28 -8.10
C THR A 292 2.54 -28.35 -7.67
N LEU A 293 1.69 -28.63 -8.67
CA LEU A 293 0.36 -29.27 -8.65
C LEU A 293 -0.39 -29.43 -7.30
N ASN A 294 -1.45 -28.65 -7.07
CA ASN A 294 -2.86 -29.04 -7.33
C ASN A 294 -3.87 -28.03 -6.75
N SER A 295 -4.70 -27.51 -7.66
CA SER A 295 -6.06 -26.95 -7.50
C SER A 295 -6.52 -26.40 -6.13
N SER A 296 -6.53 -25.08 -6.02
CA SER A 296 -7.78 -24.33 -5.80
C SER A 296 -7.51 -22.86 -6.13
N GLU A 297 -8.21 -22.31 -7.12
CA GLU A 297 -8.21 -20.88 -7.42
C GLU A 297 -8.52 -20.08 -6.14
N GLU A 298 -7.56 -19.31 -5.63
CA GLU A 298 -7.86 -18.25 -4.67
C GLU A 298 -8.64 -17.16 -5.42
N LYS A 299 -9.95 -17.15 -5.20
CA LYS A 299 -10.84 -16.11 -5.72
C LYS A 299 -10.44 -14.77 -5.11
N LYS A 300 -10.25 -13.77 -5.97
CA LYS A 300 -10.03 -12.37 -5.56
C LYS A 300 -11.29 -11.84 -4.84
N TRP A 301 -11.19 -10.91 -3.90
CA TRP A 301 -12.30 -10.57 -2.98
C TRP A 301 -13.58 -10.05 -3.67
N TRP A 302 -13.45 -9.36 -4.81
CA TRP A 302 -14.58 -8.93 -5.65
C TRP A 302 -15.19 -10.04 -6.50
N GLN A 303 -14.49 -11.17 -6.69
CA GLN A 303 -15.02 -12.35 -7.39
C GLN A 303 -16.01 -13.16 -6.54
N PHE A 304 -16.17 -12.82 -5.26
CA PHE A 304 -17.22 -13.39 -4.41
C PHE A 304 -18.60 -12.77 -4.64
N TRP A 305 -18.71 -11.75 -5.51
CA TRP A 305 -19.91 -10.94 -5.66
C TRP A 305 -20.35 -10.76 -7.12
N LYS A 306 -20.20 -11.83 -7.93
CA LYS A 306 -20.88 -11.99 -9.23
C LYS A 306 -22.10 -12.91 -9.11
#